data_AF-A0A2V6I016-F1
#
_entry.id   AF-A0A2V6I016-F1
#
_cell.length_a   1.000
_cell.length_b   1.000
_cell.length_c   1.000
_cell.angle_alpha   90.00
_cell.angle_beta   90.00
_cell.angle_gamma   90.00
#
_symmetry.space_group_name_H-M   'P 1'
#
loop_
_entity.id
_entity.type
_entity.pdbx_description
1 polymer ?
#
loop_
_entity_poly.entity_id
_entity_poly.type
_entity_poly.pdbx_seq_one_letter_code
_entity_poly.pdbx_strand_id
1 'polypeptide(L)'
;MKRVPDCFWPNRSRLYLRLRKRMRITLIHNPKAGDAKHGKRQLMAALAKAGHHATYQSTKEPGLKKALKKPTDLMLAAGGDGTTAKVASQLVDSGIPLSVLPLGTANNLARALGFVASPEEIITRLEDGRKRAFDVGFAYGPWGERYFFEAAGGGLLADYVRAAKKEEKKNKTIKKLSKEQEMARHSALLCRMLHDYPARKWKIELDGKDISGRYILWEAMNIHSVGPALYLAPRAGTRDGRFDFACARPADSALLAKHFEARVNGKKSNSPLPARKFRKLKVVWKGPALHLDDKLWPKKKQSGKYSSEIEITVKPSALIILQPAPAVKT
;
A
#
# COMPACT_ATOMS: atom_id res chain seq x y z
N MET A 1 6.30 47.12 -63.67
CA MET A 1 7.23 46.00 -63.99
C MET A 1 8.12 45.78 -62.77
N LYS A 2 8.50 44.61 -62.27
CA LYS A 2 8.19 43.18 -62.43
C LYS A 2 8.73 42.52 -61.13
N ARG A 3 8.17 41.38 -60.72
CA ARG A 3 8.55 40.57 -59.55
C ARG A 3 10.01 40.10 -59.54
N VAL A 4 10.54 39.82 -58.35
CA VAL A 4 11.57 38.78 -58.08
C VAL A 4 11.18 38.06 -56.76
N PRO A 5 11.37 36.72 -56.63
CA PRO A 5 10.59 35.86 -55.72
C PRO A 5 11.33 35.36 -54.45
N ASP A 6 10.50 34.82 -53.54
CA ASP A 6 10.70 33.87 -52.43
C ASP A 6 12.11 33.57 -51.87
N CYS A 7 12.22 33.72 -50.55
CA CYS A 7 12.99 32.80 -49.71
C CYS A 7 12.12 32.36 -48.51
N PHE A 8 11.34 31.32 -48.77
CA PHE A 8 10.74 30.46 -47.76
C PHE A 8 11.85 29.87 -46.88
N TRP A 9 11.93 30.28 -45.61
CA TRP A 9 12.62 29.51 -44.58
C TRP A 9 11.58 28.63 -43.89
N PRO A 10 11.57 27.30 -44.09
CA PRO A 10 10.73 26.44 -43.28
C PRO A 10 11.25 26.47 -41.85
N ASN A 11 10.36 26.90 -40.98
CA ASN A 11 10.36 26.79 -39.53
C ASN A 11 11.21 25.59 -39.06
N ARG A 12 12.37 25.84 -38.42
CA ARG A 12 13.19 24.81 -37.78
C ARG A 12 12.37 24.21 -36.63
N SER A 13 11.64 23.15 -36.95
CA SER A 13 11.05 22.23 -36.01
C SER A 13 12.13 21.80 -35.00
N ARG A 14 11.97 22.25 -33.76
CA ARG A 14 12.70 21.77 -32.59
C ARG A 14 12.34 20.30 -32.35
N LEU A 15 12.90 19.41 -33.15
CA LEU A 15 12.93 17.98 -32.89
C LEU A 15 14.01 17.74 -31.83
N TYR A 16 13.73 18.10 -30.57
CA TYR A 16 14.50 17.56 -29.46
C TYR A 16 14.20 16.06 -29.38
N LEU A 17 15.01 15.26 -30.06
CA LEU A 17 15.21 13.85 -29.72
C LEU A 17 15.67 13.83 -28.26
N ARG A 18 14.71 13.72 -27.33
CA ARG A 18 14.97 13.48 -25.93
C ARG A 18 15.65 12.11 -25.88
N LEU A 19 16.98 12.10 -25.77
CA LEU A 19 17.74 10.87 -25.61
C LEU A 19 17.13 10.12 -24.44
N ARG A 20 16.52 8.95 -24.74
CA ARG A 20 15.82 8.19 -23.73
C ARG A 20 16.78 7.83 -22.60
N LYS A 21 16.48 8.27 -21.37
CA LYS A 21 17.33 8.03 -20.20
C LYS A 21 17.18 6.57 -19.77
N ARG A 22 18.16 5.76 -20.15
CA ARG A 22 18.29 4.37 -19.67
C ARG A 22 18.46 4.36 -18.15
N MET A 23 17.51 3.76 -17.44
CA MET A 23 17.58 3.57 -15.98
C MET A 23 18.21 2.23 -15.62
N ARG A 24 18.97 2.21 -14.52
CA ARG A 24 19.33 1.00 -13.78
C ARG A 24 18.20 0.68 -12.81
N ILE A 25 17.54 -0.45 -13.00
CA ILE A 25 16.38 -0.86 -12.22
C ILE A 25 16.73 -2.11 -11.43
N THR A 26 16.41 -2.12 -10.14
CA THR A 26 16.42 -3.34 -9.34
C THR A 26 14.99 -3.82 -9.16
N LEU A 27 14.64 -4.91 -9.85
CA LEU A 27 13.34 -5.54 -9.77
C LEU A 27 13.29 -6.53 -8.60
N ILE A 28 12.48 -6.21 -7.59
CA ILE A 28 12.14 -7.10 -6.49
C ILE A 28 10.80 -7.75 -6.78
N HIS A 29 10.80 -9.06 -7.02
CA HIS A 29 9.61 -9.77 -7.50
C HIS A 29 9.14 -10.85 -6.52
N ASN A 30 7.84 -10.90 -6.26
CA ASN A 30 7.20 -12.05 -5.62
C ASN A 30 6.63 -13.00 -6.68
N PRO A 31 7.32 -14.13 -6.99
CA PRO A 31 6.89 -15.05 -8.04
C PRO A 31 5.59 -15.79 -7.72
N LYS A 32 5.08 -15.70 -6.48
CA LYS A 32 3.77 -16.26 -6.08
C LYS A 32 2.63 -15.25 -6.22
N ALA A 33 2.92 -13.98 -6.52
CA ALA A 33 1.89 -12.97 -6.76
C ALA A 33 1.47 -13.00 -8.23
N GLY A 34 0.21 -12.64 -8.49
CA GLY A 34 -0.32 -12.55 -9.85
C GLY A 34 -0.60 -13.89 -10.51
N ASP A 35 -0.77 -13.85 -11.83
CA ASP A 35 -0.92 -14.99 -12.71
C ASP A 35 0.40 -15.33 -13.42
N ALA A 36 0.43 -16.45 -14.14
CA ALA A 36 1.63 -16.91 -14.84
C ALA A 36 2.13 -15.94 -15.93
N LYS A 37 1.31 -14.94 -16.32
CA LYS A 37 1.62 -13.97 -17.36
C LYS A 37 2.73 -12.98 -16.94
N HIS A 38 2.89 -12.73 -15.65
CA HIS A 38 3.84 -11.73 -15.12
C HIS A 38 5.04 -12.37 -14.42
N GLY A 39 5.56 -13.46 -15.00
CA GLY A 39 6.75 -14.15 -14.50
C GLY A 39 8.04 -13.33 -14.66
N LYS A 40 9.12 -13.83 -14.05
CA LYS A 40 10.46 -13.22 -14.14
C LYS A 40 10.87 -12.91 -15.58
N ARG A 41 10.71 -13.87 -16.50
CA ARG A 41 11.13 -13.73 -17.90
C ARG A 41 10.39 -12.58 -18.59
N GLN A 42 9.08 -12.50 -18.40
CA GLN A 42 8.22 -11.49 -19.01
C GLN A 42 8.53 -10.08 -18.49
N LEU A 43 8.63 -9.93 -17.17
CA LEU A 43 8.95 -8.63 -16.55
C LEU A 43 10.34 -8.13 -16.96
N MET A 44 11.35 -9.01 -16.99
CA MET A 44 12.70 -8.65 -17.43
C MET A 44 12.74 -8.31 -18.92
N ALA A 45 12.02 -9.05 -19.77
CA ALA A 45 11.90 -8.75 -21.19
C ALA A 45 11.20 -7.41 -21.44
N ALA A 46 10.14 -7.09 -20.68
CA ALA A 46 9.44 -5.81 -20.77
C ALA A 46 10.36 -4.64 -20.38
N LEU A 47 11.14 -4.78 -19.30
CA LEU A 47 12.14 -3.78 -18.89
C LEU A 47 13.22 -3.57 -19.96
N ALA A 48 13.73 -4.66 -20.55
CA ALA A 48 14.70 -4.59 -21.63
C ALA A 48 14.13 -3.92 -22.89
N LYS A 49 12.88 -4.27 -23.27
CA LYS A 49 12.17 -3.66 -24.41
C LYS A 49 11.92 -2.16 -24.20
N ALA A 50 11.68 -1.74 -22.95
CA ALA A 50 11.59 -0.33 -22.58
C ALA A 50 12.97 0.39 -22.53
N GLY A 51 14.07 -0.31 -22.83
CA GLY A 51 15.41 0.26 -22.89
C GLY A 51 16.12 0.35 -21.53
N HIS A 52 15.57 -0.24 -20.47
CA HIS A 52 16.15 -0.19 -19.12
C HIS A 52 17.15 -1.33 -18.88
N HIS A 53 18.14 -1.09 -18.02
CA HIS A 53 19.03 -2.13 -17.53
C HIS A 53 18.52 -2.65 -16.18
N ALA A 54 18.03 -3.89 -16.14
CA ALA A 54 17.40 -4.44 -14.95
C ALA A 54 18.25 -5.54 -14.29
N THR A 55 18.26 -5.53 -12.96
CA THR A 55 18.71 -6.67 -12.13
C THR A 55 17.50 -7.28 -11.43
N TYR A 56 17.51 -8.59 -11.22
CA TYR A 56 16.39 -9.32 -10.63
C TYR A 56 16.72 -9.85 -9.25
N GLN A 57 15.77 -9.75 -8.32
CA GLN A 57 15.82 -10.43 -7.03
C GLN A 57 14.43 -10.97 -6.67
N SER A 58 14.36 -12.28 -6.39
CA SER A 58 13.16 -12.91 -5.86
C SER A 58 12.98 -12.60 -4.38
N THR A 59 11.75 -12.37 -3.94
CA THR A 59 11.41 -12.25 -2.51
C THR A 59 11.45 -13.58 -1.76
N LYS A 60 11.54 -14.72 -2.48
CA LYS A 60 11.64 -16.07 -1.93
C LYS A 60 13.08 -16.55 -1.77
N GLU A 61 14.03 -15.81 -2.31
CA GLU A 61 15.46 -16.11 -2.20
C GLU A 61 16.12 -15.16 -1.20
N PRO A 62 17.21 -15.60 -0.55
CA PRO A 62 18.09 -14.68 0.17
C PRO A 62 18.69 -13.67 -0.81
N GLY A 63 19.14 -12.53 -0.30
CA GLY A 63 19.81 -11.52 -1.12
C GLY A 63 19.09 -10.19 -1.26
N LEU A 64 17.85 -10.05 -0.77
CA LEU A 64 17.13 -8.76 -0.81
C LEU A 64 17.95 -7.59 -0.25
N LYS A 65 18.55 -7.77 0.93
CA LYS A 65 19.43 -6.75 1.54
C LYS A 65 20.65 -6.43 0.68
N LYS A 66 21.21 -7.42 -0.02
CA LYS A 66 22.36 -7.22 -0.93
C LYS A 66 21.93 -6.50 -2.20
N ALA A 67 20.79 -6.86 -2.77
CA ALA A 67 20.22 -6.21 -3.95
C ALA A 67 19.96 -4.71 -3.71
N LEU A 68 19.51 -4.36 -2.49
CA LEU A 68 19.26 -2.98 -2.07
C LEU A 68 20.54 -2.13 -1.91
N LYS A 69 21.71 -2.75 -1.75
CA LYS A 69 23.00 -2.04 -1.63
C LYS A 69 23.65 -1.74 -2.98
N LYS A 70 23.15 -2.33 -4.07
CA LYS A 70 23.72 -2.10 -5.41
C LYS A 70 23.28 -0.73 -5.93
N PRO A 71 24.15 0.01 -6.65
CA PRO A 71 23.76 1.24 -7.32
C PRO A 71 22.54 1.02 -8.22
N THR A 72 21.48 1.78 -8.00
CA THR A 72 20.22 1.67 -8.72
C THR A 72 19.57 3.04 -8.82
N ASP A 73 18.95 3.33 -9.95
CA ASP A 73 18.23 4.58 -10.16
C ASP A 73 16.77 4.46 -9.70
N LEU A 74 16.26 3.22 -9.64
CA LEU A 74 14.89 2.90 -9.29
C LEU A 74 14.79 1.49 -8.69
N MET A 75 14.14 1.40 -7.54
CA MET A 75 13.66 0.12 -7.01
C MET A 75 12.25 -0.16 -7.53
N LEU A 76 12.05 -1.31 -8.18
CA LEU A 76 10.76 -1.71 -8.75
C LEU A 76 10.21 -2.92 -7.99
N ALA A 77 9.14 -2.73 -7.22
CA ALA A 77 8.48 -3.80 -6.48
C ALA A 77 7.36 -4.43 -7.31
N ALA A 78 7.49 -5.71 -7.66
CA ALA A 78 6.47 -6.47 -8.38
C ALA A 78 5.83 -7.51 -7.47
N GLY A 79 4.58 -7.27 -7.07
CA GLY A 79 3.90 -8.10 -6.08
C GLY A 79 2.60 -7.49 -5.58
N GLY A 80 2.12 -8.01 -4.45
CA GLY A 80 1.05 -7.38 -3.67
C GLY A 80 1.58 -6.42 -2.61
N ASP A 81 0.68 -5.90 -1.78
CA ASP A 81 1.00 -4.88 -0.78
C ASP A 81 2.15 -5.28 0.16
N GLY A 82 2.18 -6.54 0.64
CA GLY A 82 3.28 -7.02 1.49
C GLY A 82 4.66 -7.04 0.80
N THR A 83 4.71 -7.18 -0.53
CA THR A 83 5.98 -7.05 -1.30
C THR A 83 6.39 -5.59 -1.39
N THR A 84 5.43 -4.71 -1.71
CA THR A 84 5.67 -3.26 -1.75
C THR A 84 6.14 -2.74 -0.40
N ALA A 85 5.46 -3.07 0.70
CA ALA A 85 5.82 -2.65 2.06
C ALA A 85 7.22 -3.16 2.47
N LYS A 86 7.58 -4.40 2.08
CA LYS A 86 8.91 -4.97 2.34
C LYS A 86 10.02 -4.17 1.67
N VAL A 87 9.80 -3.75 0.42
CA VAL A 87 10.74 -2.93 -0.34
C VAL A 87 10.77 -1.50 0.20
N ALA A 88 9.61 -0.88 0.36
CA ALA A 88 9.45 0.49 0.86
C ALA A 88 10.13 0.69 2.23
N SER A 89 10.01 -0.28 3.15
CA SER A 89 10.67 -0.25 4.47
C SER A 89 12.19 -0.14 4.41
N GLN A 90 12.81 -0.52 3.30
CA GLN A 90 14.27 -0.44 3.11
C GLN A 90 14.70 0.82 2.38
N LEU A 91 13.75 1.57 1.83
CA LEU A 91 13.99 2.79 1.07
C LEU A 91 13.62 4.06 1.85
N VAL A 92 13.02 3.91 3.04
CA VAL A 92 12.78 5.04 3.95
C VAL A 92 14.09 5.78 4.19
N ASP A 93 14.08 7.09 3.98
CA ASP A 93 15.21 8.00 4.12
C ASP A 93 16.41 7.71 3.18
N SER A 94 16.26 6.81 2.20
CA SER A 94 17.37 6.41 1.29
C SER A 94 17.59 7.33 0.08
N GLY A 95 16.59 8.16 -0.27
CA GLY A 95 16.59 8.95 -1.50
C GLY A 95 16.40 8.16 -2.80
N ILE A 96 16.37 6.82 -2.75
CA ILE A 96 16.14 5.96 -3.92
C ILE A 96 14.63 5.88 -4.20
N PRO A 97 14.16 6.22 -5.41
CA PRO A 97 12.75 6.11 -5.76
C PRO A 97 12.25 4.66 -5.77
N LEU A 98 10.99 4.50 -5.36
CA LEU A 98 10.21 3.27 -5.47
C LEU A 98 9.15 3.40 -6.57
N SER A 99 9.01 2.40 -7.42
CA SER A 99 7.82 2.20 -8.25
C SER A 99 7.26 0.79 -8.06
N VAL A 100 6.01 0.56 -8.47
CA VAL A 100 5.29 -0.67 -8.14
C VAL A 100 4.62 -1.28 -9.38
N LEU A 101 4.68 -2.61 -9.49
CA LEU A 101 3.87 -3.40 -10.42
C LEU A 101 2.81 -4.17 -9.59
N PRO A 102 1.52 -3.80 -9.69
CA PRO A 102 0.46 -4.30 -8.83
C PRO A 102 0.01 -5.71 -9.20
N LEU A 103 0.75 -6.72 -8.74
CA LEU A 103 0.47 -8.14 -9.04
C LEU A 103 -0.42 -8.81 -7.99
N GLY A 104 -0.64 -8.19 -6.82
CA GLY A 104 -1.48 -8.74 -5.76
C GLY A 104 -2.99 -8.65 -6.01
N THR A 105 -3.76 -9.09 -5.01
CA THR A 105 -5.23 -9.11 -5.00
C THR A 105 -5.80 -7.72 -4.71
N ALA A 106 -5.48 -7.13 -3.56
CA ALA A 106 -5.98 -5.81 -3.17
C ALA A 106 -5.18 -4.67 -3.82
N ASN A 107 -3.85 -4.66 -3.61
CA ASN A 107 -2.93 -3.61 -4.08
C ASN A 107 -3.35 -2.21 -3.59
N ASN A 108 -3.75 -2.10 -2.32
CA ASN A 108 -4.24 -0.85 -1.74
C ASN A 108 -3.24 0.29 -1.92
N LEU A 109 -1.94 0.05 -1.63
CA LEU A 109 -0.92 1.08 -1.74
C LEU A 109 -0.70 1.50 -3.20
N ALA A 110 -0.64 0.54 -4.12
CA ALA A 110 -0.50 0.83 -5.54
C ALA A 110 -1.71 1.62 -6.08
N ARG A 111 -2.94 1.23 -5.72
CA ARG A 111 -4.18 1.93 -6.10
C ARG A 111 -4.23 3.34 -5.53
N ALA A 112 -3.88 3.53 -4.25
CA ALA A 112 -3.83 4.84 -3.61
C ALA A 112 -2.84 5.78 -4.30
N LEU A 113 -1.77 5.23 -4.87
CA LEU A 113 -0.76 5.96 -5.64
C LEU A 113 -1.08 6.08 -7.14
N GLY A 114 -2.23 5.57 -7.60
CA GLY A 114 -2.69 5.67 -8.99
C GLY A 114 -2.11 4.63 -9.95
N PHE A 115 -1.47 3.57 -9.46
CA PHE A 115 -0.98 2.46 -10.27
C PHE A 115 -2.13 1.48 -10.58
N VAL A 116 -2.90 1.79 -11.63
CA VAL A 116 -4.08 1.02 -12.06
C VAL A 116 -3.91 0.32 -13.41
N ALA A 117 -2.78 0.54 -14.07
CA ALA A 117 -2.43 0.01 -15.38
C ALA A 117 -1.76 -1.37 -15.30
N SER A 118 -1.60 -2.03 -16.46
CA SER A 118 -0.85 -3.30 -16.53
C SER A 118 0.62 -3.09 -16.16
N PRO A 119 1.32 -4.13 -15.66
CA PRO A 119 2.76 -4.06 -15.39
C PRO A 119 3.57 -3.57 -16.60
N GLU A 120 3.25 -4.04 -17.80
CA GLU A 120 3.89 -3.66 -19.05
C GLU A 120 3.69 -2.18 -19.36
N GLU A 121 2.46 -1.68 -19.24
CA GLU A 121 2.15 -0.25 -19.41
C GLU A 121 2.83 0.61 -18.36
N ILE A 122 2.96 0.14 -17.12
CA ILE A 122 3.70 0.88 -16.10
C ILE A 122 5.17 0.98 -16.51
N ILE A 123 5.79 -0.14 -16.90
CA ILE A 123 7.20 -0.22 -17.31
C ILE A 123 7.51 0.77 -18.45
N THR A 124 6.67 0.84 -19.49
CA THR A 124 6.90 1.73 -20.64
C THR A 124 6.85 3.21 -20.32
N ARG A 125 6.29 3.59 -19.16
CA ARG A 125 6.07 4.99 -18.74
C ARG A 125 6.93 5.41 -17.54
N LEU A 126 7.83 4.55 -17.07
CA LEU A 126 8.68 4.84 -15.92
C LEU A 126 9.64 5.99 -16.19
N GLU A 127 10.17 6.09 -17.41
CA GLU A 127 11.20 7.05 -17.79
C GLU A 127 10.72 8.51 -17.65
N ASP A 128 9.50 8.79 -18.11
CA ASP A 128 8.84 10.09 -17.99
C ASP A 128 8.05 10.23 -16.68
N GLY A 129 8.28 9.33 -15.73
CA GLY A 129 7.63 9.31 -14.44
C GLY A 129 7.97 10.54 -13.59
N ARG A 130 7.06 10.90 -12.68
CA ARG A 130 7.25 11.99 -11.73
C ARG A 130 7.57 11.43 -10.36
N LYS A 131 8.66 11.92 -9.76
CA LYS A 131 8.98 11.67 -8.36
C LYS A 131 8.00 12.42 -7.47
N ARG A 132 7.42 11.74 -6.50
CA ARG A 132 6.53 12.30 -5.48
C ARG A 132 7.01 11.84 -4.12
N ALA A 133 7.03 12.75 -3.16
CA ALA A 133 7.20 12.39 -1.76
C ALA A 133 6.06 11.47 -1.30
N PHE A 134 6.30 10.70 -0.25
CA PHE A 134 5.33 9.87 0.42
C PHE A 134 5.64 9.85 1.92
N ASP A 135 4.62 10.13 2.72
CA ASP A 135 4.68 10.11 4.17
C ASP A 135 4.61 8.67 4.67
N VAL A 136 5.47 8.33 5.63
CA VAL A 136 5.61 6.96 6.13
C VAL A 136 5.07 6.86 7.55
N GLY A 137 4.32 5.80 7.82
CA GLY A 137 3.92 5.39 9.16
C GLY A 137 5.10 4.95 9.99
N PHE A 138 5.30 5.54 11.17
CA PHE A 138 6.26 5.09 12.16
C PHE A 138 5.55 4.66 13.43
N ALA A 139 5.84 3.46 13.90
CA ALA A 139 5.27 2.91 15.13
C ALA A 139 6.39 2.42 16.06
N TYR A 140 6.38 2.92 17.29
CA TYR A 140 7.24 2.47 18.37
C TYR A 140 6.40 1.76 19.43
N GLY A 141 6.91 0.64 19.95
CA GLY A 141 6.24 -0.14 20.97
C GLY A 141 7.09 -1.34 21.40
N PRO A 142 6.51 -2.37 22.04
CA PRO A 142 7.26 -3.53 22.56
C PRO A 142 8.04 -4.34 21.53
N TRP A 143 7.76 -4.11 20.24
CA TRP A 143 8.48 -4.71 19.12
C TRP A 143 9.60 -3.82 18.57
N GLY A 144 9.90 -2.70 19.23
CA GLY A 144 10.81 -1.65 18.75
C GLY A 144 10.18 -0.82 17.62
N GLU A 145 11.04 -0.26 16.78
CA GLU A 145 10.64 0.61 15.67
C GLU A 145 10.12 -0.17 14.47
N ARG A 146 9.00 0.26 13.90
CA ARG A 146 8.44 -0.33 12.67
C ARG A 146 7.90 0.75 11.75
N TYR A 147 8.06 0.51 10.46
CA TYR A 147 7.37 1.27 9.43
C TYR A 147 6.09 0.57 8.98
N PHE A 148 5.08 1.36 8.63
CA PHE A 148 3.88 0.93 7.92
C PHE A 148 3.54 1.96 6.83
N PHE A 149 2.78 1.54 5.81
CA PHE A 149 2.52 2.38 4.63
C PHE A 149 1.03 2.53 4.33
N GLU A 150 0.21 1.55 4.71
CA GLU A 150 -1.23 1.56 4.54
C GLU A 150 -1.94 2.10 5.78
N ALA A 151 -1.84 1.36 6.88
CA ALA A 151 -2.55 1.65 8.12
C ALA A 151 -1.98 0.89 9.32
N ALA A 152 -2.26 1.40 10.51
CA ALA A 152 -2.00 0.74 11.79
C ALA A 152 -3.26 0.75 12.65
N GLY A 153 -3.68 -0.40 13.19
CA GLY A 153 -4.99 -0.48 13.82
C GLY A 153 -5.18 -1.65 14.78
N GLY A 154 -6.33 -1.61 15.45
CA GLY A 154 -6.72 -2.58 16.47
C GLY A 154 -8.20 -2.90 16.44
N GLY A 155 -8.56 -4.04 17.05
CA GLY A 155 -9.93 -4.52 17.08
C GLY A 155 -10.24 -5.46 15.92
N LEU A 156 -11.42 -5.29 15.31
CA LEU A 156 -11.96 -6.22 14.31
C LEU A 156 -10.98 -6.50 13.18
N LEU A 157 -10.32 -5.48 12.64
CA LEU A 157 -9.44 -5.64 11.48
C LEU A 157 -8.17 -6.43 11.82
N ALA A 158 -7.57 -6.19 12.98
CA ALA A 158 -6.43 -6.98 13.47
C ALA A 158 -6.82 -8.47 13.66
N ASP A 159 -8.00 -8.74 14.21
CA ASP A 159 -8.49 -10.10 14.36
C ASP A 159 -8.84 -10.75 13.03
N TYR A 160 -9.37 -9.98 12.08
CA TYR A 160 -9.60 -10.43 10.71
C TYR A 160 -8.29 -10.82 10.02
N VAL A 161 -7.22 -10.01 10.09
CA VAL A 161 -5.93 -10.35 9.48
C VAL A 161 -5.42 -11.69 10.03
N ARG A 162 -5.64 -11.96 11.32
CA ARG A 162 -5.32 -13.25 11.94
C ARG A 162 -6.19 -14.40 11.43
N ALA A 163 -7.50 -14.19 11.33
CA ALA A 163 -8.44 -15.20 10.84
C ALA A 163 -8.16 -15.54 9.36
N ALA A 164 -7.97 -14.53 8.52
CA ALA A 164 -7.67 -14.66 7.09
C ALA A 164 -6.39 -15.50 6.86
N LYS A 165 -5.30 -15.21 7.60
CA LYS A 165 -4.06 -16.01 7.53
C LYS A 165 -4.25 -17.45 7.99
N LYS A 166 -5.15 -17.71 8.93
CA LYS A 166 -5.47 -19.07 9.40
C LYS A 166 -6.25 -19.84 8.33
N GLU A 167 -7.24 -19.20 7.69
CA GLU A 167 -8.01 -19.80 6.58
C GLU A 167 -7.12 -20.10 5.38
N GLU A 168 -6.23 -19.18 4.98
CA GLU A 168 -5.28 -19.38 3.87
C GLU A 168 -4.36 -20.59 4.10
N LYS A 169 -3.90 -20.80 5.33
CA LYS A 169 -3.07 -21.96 5.69
C LYS A 169 -3.82 -23.28 5.65
N LYS A 170 -5.13 -23.29 5.97
CA LYS A 170 -5.98 -24.49 5.94
C LYS A 170 -6.38 -24.86 4.52
N ASN A 171 -6.59 -23.87 3.67
CA ASN A 171 -7.23 -24.03 2.36
C ASN A 171 -6.22 -24.07 1.20
N LYS A 172 -5.05 -24.68 1.40
CA LYS A 172 -3.98 -24.72 0.38
C LYS A 172 -4.37 -25.42 -0.94
N THR A 173 -5.47 -26.16 -0.95
CA THR A 173 -5.92 -27.02 -2.06
C THR A 173 -7.11 -26.43 -2.85
N ILE A 174 -7.57 -25.20 -2.56
CA ILE A 174 -8.72 -24.60 -3.26
C ILE A 174 -8.31 -24.07 -4.64
N LYS A 175 -9.19 -24.23 -5.65
CA LYS A 175 -9.09 -23.60 -6.98
C LYS A 175 -8.74 -22.11 -6.85
N LYS A 176 -7.82 -21.64 -7.69
CA LYS A 176 -7.41 -20.22 -7.71
C LYS A 176 -8.62 -19.34 -8.07
N LEU A 177 -9.10 -18.57 -7.10
CA LEU A 177 -10.20 -17.62 -7.28
C LEU A 177 -9.74 -16.43 -8.12
N SER A 178 -10.69 -15.74 -8.76
CA SER A 178 -10.41 -14.41 -9.33
C SER A 178 -10.09 -13.41 -8.21
N LYS A 179 -9.43 -12.29 -8.53
CA LYS A 179 -9.14 -11.25 -7.52
C LYS A 179 -10.41 -10.73 -6.87
N GLU A 180 -11.48 -10.57 -7.66
CA GLU A 180 -12.79 -10.10 -7.21
C GLU A 180 -13.43 -11.09 -6.25
N GLN A 181 -13.37 -12.40 -6.56
CA GLN A 181 -13.88 -13.46 -5.70
C GLN A 181 -13.10 -13.55 -4.38
N GLU A 182 -11.77 -13.41 -4.41
CA GLU A 182 -10.96 -13.34 -3.20
C GLU A 182 -11.37 -12.14 -2.32
N MET A 183 -11.55 -10.97 -2.93
CA MET A 183 -11.96 -9.75 -2.21
C MET A 183 -13.36 -9.88 -1.60
N ALA A 184 -14.31 -10.47 -2.32
CA ALA A 184 -15.65 -10.76 -1.82
C ALA A 184 -15.60 -11.74 -0.63
N ARG A 185 -14.82 -12.82 -0.74
CA ARG A 185 -14.60 -13.80 0.33
C ARG A 185 -14.04 -13.16 1.60
N HIS A 186 -13.02 -12.29 1.44
CA HIS A 186 -12.42 -11.57 2.57
C HIS A 186 -13.39 -10.56 3.21
N SER A 187 -14.22 -9.89 2.40
CA SER A 187 -15.25 -8.98 2.90
C SER A 187 -16.37 -9.75 3.62
N ALA A 188 -16.74 -10.94 3.14
CA ALA A 188 -17.74 -11.80 3.78
C ALA A 188 -17.25 -12.33 5.14
N LEU A 189 -15.95 -12.66 5.24
CA LEU A 189 -15.33 -12.99 6.52
C LEU A 189 -15.44 -11.84 7.52
N LEU A 190 -15.24 -10.59 7.09
CA LEU A 190 -15.43 -9.41 7.94
C LEU A 190 -16.88 -9.23 8.38
N CYS A 191 -17.86 -9.37 7.48
CA CYS A 191 -19.29 -9.33 7.84
C CYS A 191 -19.63 -10.36 8.92
N ARG A 192 -19.21 -11.62 8.72
CA ARG A 192 -19.43 -12.70 9.70
C ARG A 192 -18.77 -12.40 11.04
N MET A 193 -17.55 -11.88 11.03
CA MET A 193 -16.86 -11.54 12.26
C MET A 193 -17.51 -10.36 12.98
N LEU A 194 -17.99 -9.35 12.25
CA LEU A 194 -18.62 -8.16 12.81
C LEU A 194 -19.89 -8.48 13.60
N HIS A 195 -20.70 -9.44 13.14
CA HIS A 195 -21.99 -9.80 13.75
C HIS A 195 -21.89 -10.02 15.27
N ASP A 196 -20.87 -10.78 15.70
CA ASP A 196 -20.64 -11.11 17.12
C ASP A 196 -19.43 -10.39 17.71
N TYR A 197 -18.87 -9.39 17.04
CA TYR A 197 -17.60 -8.80 17.48
C TYR A 197 -17.78 -7.91 18.72
N PRO A 198 -17.13 -8.23 19.85
CA PRO A 198 -17.25 -7.39 21.04
C PRO A 198 -16.42 -6.12 20.87
N ALA A 199 -17.04 -4.95 21.06
CA ALA A 199 -16.29 -3.71 21.18
C ALA A 199 -15.40 -3.73 22.42
N ARG A 200 -14.11 -3.41 22.25
CA ARG A 200 -13.09 -3.47 23.30
C ARG A 200 -12.79 -2.09 23.86
N LYS A 201 -12.47 -2.01 25.16
CA LYS A 201 -11.99 -0.78 25.78
C LYS A 201 -10.56 -0.51 25.32
N TRP A 202 -10.31 0.70 24.84
CA TRP A 202 -9.00 1.20 24.47
C TRP A 202 -8.72 2.51 25.19
N LYS A 203 -7.49 2.66 25.66
CA LYS A 203 -6.96 3.94 26.12
C LYS A 203 -6.16 4.56 24.99
N ILE A 204 -6.66 5.65 24.43
CA ILE A 204 -6.14 6.25 23.20
C ILE A 204 -6.06 7.75 23.40
N GLU A 205 -4.90 8.31 23.10
CA GLU A 205 -4.68 9.75 23.00
C GLU A 205 -4.35 10.12 21.56
N LEU A 206 -5.05 11.11 21.01
CA LEU A 206 -4.90 11.59 19.64
C LEU A 206 -4.49 13.05 19.67
N ASP A 207 -3.26 13.35 19.26
CA ASP A 207 -2.65 14.69 19.37
C ASP A 207 -2.83 15.33 20.76
N GLY A 208 -2.57 14.58 21.83
CA GLY A 208 -2.72 15.06 23.21
C GLY A 208 -4.16 15.02 23.76
N LYS A 209 -5.17 14.73 22.93
CA LYS A 209 -6.57 14.64 23.37
C LYS A 209 -6.94 13.19 23.70
N ASP A 210 -7.40 12.96 24.93
CA ASP A 210 -7.96 11.67 25.32
C ASP A 210 -9.25 11.38 24.52
N ILE A 211 -9.23 10.26 23.81
CA ILE A 211 -10.37 9.72 23.06
C ILE A 211 -10.66 8.28 23.48
N SER A 212 -10.22 7.88 24.68
CA SER A 212 -10.45 6.55 25.25
C SER A 212 -11.92 6.16 25.20
N GLY A 213 -12.18 4.87 24.94
CA GLY A 213 -13.55 4.41 24.76
C GLY A 213 -13.65 2.96 24.31
N ARG A 214 -14.87 2.56 23.94
CA ARG A 214 -15.14 1.23 23.37
C ARG A 214 -15.18 1.29 21.86
N TYR A 215 -14.36 0.47 21.22
CA TYR A 215 -14.21 0.43 19.77
C TYR A 215 -14.40 -0.99 19.24
N ILE A 216 -15.17 -1.14 18.16
CA ILE A 216 -15.16 -2.32 17.30
C ILE A 216 -13.82 -2.37 16.56
N LEU A 217 -13.43 -1.24 15.97
CA LEU A 217 -12.11 -1.04 15.37
C LEU A 217 -11.67 0.43 15.50
N TRP A 218 -10.37 0.63 15.42
CA TRP A 218 -9.74 1.93 15.22
C TRP A 218 -8.52 1.75 14.31
N GLU A 219 -8.27 2.72 13.44
CA GLU A 219 -7.25 2.69 12.39
C GLU A 219 -6.59 4.06 12.26
N ALA A 220 -5.26 4.09 12.30
CA ALA A 220 -4.40 5.15 11.82
C ALA A 220 -4.15 4.95 10.32
N MET A 221 -4.90 5.63 9.47
CA MET A 221 -4.88 5.45 8.02
C MET A 221 -3.88 6.41 7.36
N ASN A 222 -2.95 5.88 6.58
CA ASN A 222 -2.03 6.67 5.75
C ASN A 222 -2.49 6.75 4.28
N ILE A 223 -3.27 5.77 3.84
CA ILE A 223 -3.92 5.74 2.52
C ILE A 223 -5.43 5.57 2.67
N HIS A 224 -6.15 5.68 1.54
CA HIS A 224 -7.61 5.67 1.54
C HIS A 224 -8.26 4.36 2.02
N SER A 225 -7.54 3.24 1.91
CA SER A 225 -8.09 1.91 2.10
C SER A 225 -7.14 0.92 2.75
N VAL A 226 -7.69 -0.08 3.44
CA VAL A 226 -6.92 -1.15 4.12
C VAL A 226 -7.58 -2.51 3.88
N GLY A 227 -6.80 -3.60 4.02
CA GLY A 227 -7.31 -4.97 3.95
C GLY A 227 -7.91 -5.28 2.57
N PRO A 228 -9.13 -5.85 2.48
CA PRO A 228 -9.80 -6.13 1.21
C PRO A 228 -10.40 -4.85 0.55
N ALA A 229 -9.58 -3.82 0.41
CA ALA A 229 -9.94 -2.50 -0.12
C ALA A 229 -11.16 -1.90 0.59
N LEU A 230 -11.10 -1.83 1.93
CA LEU A 230 -12.07 -1.13 2.76
C LEU A 230 -11.71 0.36 2.76
N TYR A 231 -12.53 1.21 2.14
CA TYR A 231 -12.27 2.65 2.04
C TYR A 231 -12.69 3.37 3.33
N LEU A 232 -11.92 3.17 4.40
CA LEU A 232 -12.22 3.72 5.73
C LEU A 232 -11.87 5.20 5.85
N ALA A 233 -10.93 5.71 5.05
CA ALA A 233 -10.51 7.10 5.07
C ALA A 233 -10.41 7.67 3.63
N PRO A 234 -11.53 7.88 2.92
CA PRO A 234 -11.54 8.24 1.50
C PRO A 234 -10.87 9.58 1.16
N ARG A 235 -10.48 10.38 2.17
CA ARG A 235 -9.75 11.65 2.01
C ARG A 235 -8.31 11.60 2.56
N ALA A 236 -7.79 10.40 2.82
CA ALA A 236 -6.43 10.24 3.32
C ALA A 236 -5.39 10.77 2.34
N GLY A 237 -4.50 11.65 2.83
CA GLY A 237 -3.42 12.21 2.06
C GLY A 237 -2.14 11.43 2.33
N THR A 238 -1.34 11.17 1.30
CA THR A 238 -0.05 10.48 1.46
C THR A 238 1.14 11.42 1.56
N ARG A 239 0.88 12.73 1.64
CA ARG A 239 1.86 13.84 1.54
C ARG A 239 1.47 15.08 2.35
N ASP A 240 0.50 14.95 3.26
CA ASP A 240 -0.04 16.06 4.05
C ASP A 240 0.56 16.11 5.47
N GLY A 241 1.50 15.22 5.77
CA GLY A 241 2.18 15.09 7.06
C GLY A 241 1.22 14.71 8.18
N ARG A 242 0.14 13.99 7.87
CA ARG A 242 -0.91 13.57 8.82
C ARG A 242 -1.43 12.18 8.46
N PHE A 243 -2.06 11.51 9.43
CA PHE A 243 -2.91 10.35 9.21
C PHE A 243 -4.38 10.73 9.36
N ASP A 244 -5.25 9.81 8.98
CA ASP A 244 -6.69 9.86 9.24
C ASP A 244 -7.05 8.79 10.27
N PHE A 245 -7.56 9.20 11.42
CA PHE A 245 -8.08 8.31 12.45
C PHE A 245 -9.50 7.89 12.07
N ALA A 246 -9.65 6.65 11.57
CA ALA A 246 -10.94 6.04 11.27
C ALA A 246 -11.31 5.06 12.39
N CYS A 247 -12.54 5.10 12.87
CA CYS A 247 -12.98 4.22 13.95
C CYS A 247 -14.46 3.87 13.86
N ALA A 248 -14.85 2.75 14.47
CA ALA A 248 -16.24 2.38 14.68
C ALA A 248 -16.47 2.01 16.14
N ARG A 249 -17.49 2.61 16.76
CA ARG A 249 -18.00 2.32 18.10
C ARG A 249 -19.19 1.35 18.01
N PRO A 250 -19.71 0.81 19.13
CA PRO A 250 -20.88 -0.07 19.09
C PRO A 250 -22.06 0.48 18.29
N ALA A 251 -22.36 1.78 18.43
CA ALA A 251 -23.45 2.45 17.71
C ALA A 251 -23.25 2.48 16.18
N ASP A 252 -22.01 2.34 15.70
CA ASP A 252 -21.66 2.41 14.28
C ASP A 252 -21.73 1.04 13.58
N SER A 253 -22.06 -0.04 14.30
CA SER A 253 -21.99 -1.42 13.78
C SER A 253 -22.81 -1.62 12.51
N ALA A 254 -24.03 -1.08 12.45
CA ALA A 254 -24.91 -1.20 11.28
C ALA A 254 -24.34 -0.47 10.05
N LEU A 255 -23.74 0.71 10.24
CA LEU A 255 -23.08 1.46 9.17
C LEU A 255 -21.85 0.71 8.64
N LEU A 256 -21.08 0.12 9.54
CA LEU A 256 -19.91 -0.68 9.18
C LEU A 256 -20.31 -1.97 8.43
N ALA A 257 -21.38 -2.65 8.87
CA ALA A 257 -21.93 -3.82 8.21
C ALA A 257 -22.35 -3.52 6.77
N LYS A 258 -23.14 -2.44 6.57
CA LYS A 258 -23.54 -1.98 5.24
C LYS A 258 -22.34 -1.67 4.34
N HIS A 259 -21.28 -1.07 4.89
CA HIS A 259 -20.05 -0.82 4.16
C HIS A 259 -19.38 -2.12 3.71
N PHE A 260 -19.24 -3.13 4.59
CA PHE A 260 -18.66 -4.42 4.25
C PHE A 260 -19.51 -5.22 3.26
N GLU A 261 -20.84 -5.22 3.41
CA GLU A 261 -21.76 -5.88 2.46
C GLU A 261 -21.68 -5.29 1.06
N ALA A 262 -21.53 -3.97 0.93
CA ALA A 262 -21.28 -3.35 -0.36
C ALA A 262 -19.99 -3.89 -1.01
N ARG A 263 -18.94 -4.14 -0.22
CA ARG A 263 -17.68 -4.73 -0.70
C ARG A 263 -17.83 -6.20 -1.08
N VAL A 264 -18.62 -6.98 -0.34
CA VAL A 264 -18.99 -8.36 -0.72
C VAL A 264 -19.61 -8.38 -2.11
N ASN A 265 -20.51 -7.43 -2.39
CA ASN A 265 -21.17 -7.28 -3.68
C ASN A 265 -20.32 -6.57 -4.76
N GLY A 266 -19.00 -6.45 -4.54
CA GLY A 266 -18.07 -5.85 -5.50
C GLY A 266 -18.15 -4.33 -5.63
N LYS A 267 -19.06 -3.66 -4.93
CA LYS A 267 -19.26 -2.20 -5.03
C LYS A 267 -18.11 -1.47 -4.33
N LYS A 268 -17.59 -0.41 -4.94
CA LYS A 268 -16.71 0.55 -4.25
C LYS A 268 -17.59 1.47 -3.41
N SER A 269 -17.54 1.32 -2.10
CA SER A 269 -18.24 2.16 -1.14
C SER A 269 -17.22 2.86 -0.27
N ASN A 270 -17.46 4.14 0.04
CA ASN A 270 -16.72 4.83 1.09
C ASN A 270 -17.35 4.49 2.44
N SER A 271 -16.55 4.47 3.50
CA SER A 271 -17.08 4.43 4.86
C SER A 271 -17.91 5.69 5.11
N PRO A 272 -19.14 5.57 5.64
CA PRO A 272 -19.92 6.74 6.07
C PRO A 272 -19.39 7.35 7.37
N LEU A 273 -18.50 6.65 8.08
CA LEU A 273 -17.95 7.09 9.36
C LEU A 273 -16.85 8.14 9.12
N PRO A 274 -16.92 9.31 9.79
CA PRO A 274 -15.95 10.36 9.59
C PRO A 274 -14.58 9.96 10.15
N ALA A 275 -13.52 10.27 9.40
CA ALA A 275 -12.15 10.17 9.88
C ALA A 275 -11.64 11.53 10.36
N ARG A 276 -10.74 11.52 11.35
CA ARG A 276 -10.15 12.73 11.94
C ARG A 276 -8.65 12.80 11.65
N LYS A 277 -8.18 13.92 11.10
CA LYS A 277 -6.75 14.11 10.84
C LYS A 277 -5.96 14.19 12.15
N PHE A 278 -4.77 13.61 12.19
CA PHE A 278 -3.86 13.70 13.34
C PHE A 278 -2.38 13.49 12.96
N ARG A 279 -1.44 13.80 13.86
CA ARG A 279 0.01 13.56 13.66
C ARG A 279 0.60 12.50 14.59
N LYS A 280 0.09 12.43 15.82
CA LYS A 280 0.58 11.55 16.87
C LYS A 280 -0.59 10.83 17.55
N LEU A 281 -0.43 9.52 17.71
CA LEU A 281 -1.37 8.64 18.38
C LEU A 281 -0.63 7.84 19.44
N LYS A 282 -1.12 7.88 20.68
CA LYS A 282 -0.65 7.00 21.75
C LYS A 282 -1.73 6.03 22.14
N VAL A 283 -1.35 4.77 22.34
CA VAL A 283 -2.28 3.71 22.75
C VAL A 283 -1.68 2.95 23.91
N VAL A 284 -2.40 2.87 25.03
CA VAL A 284 -2.04 1.94 26.11
C VAL A 284 -2.53 0.55 25.73
N TRP A 285 -1.58 -0.32 25.44
CA TRP A 285 -1.80 -1.64 24.90
C TRP A 285 -1.68 -2.72 25.98
N LYS A 286 -2.70 -3.58 26.07
CA LYS A 286 -2.81 -4.63 27.10
C LYS A 286 -2.99 -6.03 26.50
N GLY A 287 -2.44 -6.27 25.30
CA GLY A 287 -2.39 -7.59 24.68
C GLY A 287 -3.37 -7.97 23.55
N PRO A 288 -4.47 -7.22 23.24
CA PRO A 288 -5.24 -7.48 22.02
C PRO A 288 -4.37 -7.41 20.76
N ALA A 289 -4.74 -8.10 19.68
CA ALA A 289 -3.96 -7.95 18.46
C ALA A 289 -4.09 -6.55 17.88
N LEU A 290 -2.96 -6.09 17.35
CA LEU A 290 -2.81 -4.93 16.50
C LEU A 290 -2.27 -5.38 15.14
N HIS A 291 -2.45 -4.55 14.13
CA HIS A 291 -1.74 -4.71 12.88
C HIS A 291 -1.01 -3.43 12.49
N LEU A 292 0.12 -3.62 11.80
CA LEU A 292 0.85 -2.61 11.05
C LEU A 292 0.90 -3.14 9.61
N ASP A 293 0.18 -2.50 8.69
CA ASP A 293 -0.19 -3.07 7.38
C ASP A 293 -0.80 -4.48 7.57
N ASP A 294 -0.24 -5.49 6.91
CA ASP A 294 -0.64 -6.89 7.00
C ASP A 294 0.04 -7.66 8.17
N LYS A 295 0.87 -7.01 8.99
CA LYS A 295 1.67 -7.67 10.04
C LYS A 295 1.00 -7.55 11.40
N LEU A 296 0.81 -8.69 12.06
CA LEU A 296 0.19 -8.76 13.38
C LEU A 296 1.19 -8.58 14.51
N TRP A 297 0.73 -7.90 15.56
CA TRP A 297 1.43 -7.72 16.82
C TRP A 297 0.50 -8.05 18.00
N PRO A 298 0.95 -8.85 18.99
CA PRO A 298 2.26 -9.50 19.06
C PRO A 298 2.31 -10.69 18.07
N LYS A 299 3.51 -11.08 17.63
CA LYS A 299 3.68 -12.19 16.66
C LYS A 299 3.19 -13.55 17.18
N LYS A 300 3.19 -13.72 18.50
CA LYS A 300 2.62 -14.88 19.22
C LYS A 300 1.63 -14.36 20.25
N LYS A 301 0.62 -15.16 20.62
CA LYS A 301 -0.25 -14.82 21.76
C LYS A 301 0.64 -14.68 23.00
N GLN A 302 0.60 -13.50 23.62
CA GLN A 302 1.23 -13.30 24.93
C GLN A 302 0.18 -13.51 26.02
N SER A 303 0.51 -14.28 27.05
CA SER A 303 -0.25 -14.33 28.30
C SER A 303 0.02 -13.03 29.07
N GLY A 304 -1.04 -12.29 29.36
CA GLY A 304 -0.95 -10.91 29.85
C GLY A 304 -0.50 -10.81 31.31
N LYS A 305 0.57 -10.02 31.53
CA LYS A 305 0.80 -9.29 32.79
C LYS A 305 1.30 -7.85 32.60
N TYR A 306 1.69 -7.45 31.39
CA TYR A 306 2.31 -6.13 31.14
C TYR A 306 1.45 -5.28 30.21
N SER A 307 1.23 -4.02 30.60
CA SER A 307 0.76 -2.96 29.70
C SER A 307 1.95 -2.26 29.08
N SER A 308 1.85 -1.90 27.81
CA SER A 308 2.88 -1.11 27.12
C SER A 308 2.25 0.06 26.40
N GLU A 309 2.98 1.16 26.29
CA GLU A 309 2.58 2.26 25.42
C GLU A 309 3.05 1.97 23.99
N ILE A 310 2.18 2.29 23.03
CA ILE A 310 2.51 2.32 21.61
C ILE A 310 2.36 3.76 21.15
N GLU A 311 3.36 4.25 20.44
CA GLU A 311 3.34 5.54 19.80
C GLU A 311 3.35 5.37 18.28
N ILE A 312 2.41 6.02 17.59
CA ILE A 312 2.32 6.08 16.14
C ILE A 312 2.47 7.54 15.72
N THR A 313 3.43 7.80 14.84
CA THR A 313 3.74 9.12 14.29
C THR A 313 3.98 9.04 12.79
N VAL A 314 3.89 10.20 12.14
CA VAL A 314 4.14 10.35 10.71
C VAL A 314 5.59 10.79 10.47
N LYS A 315 6.28 10.09 9.58
CA LYS A 315 7.55 10.53 8.99
C LYS A 315 7.26 11.22 7.65
N PRO A 316 7.20 12.56 7.60
CA PRO A 316 6.82 13.28 6.40
C PRO A 316 7.87 13.10 5.30
N SER A 317 7.43 12.89 4.06
CA SER A 317 8.28 12.82 2.86
C SER A 317 9.45 11.84 2.92
N ALA A 318 9.36 10.81 3.77
CA ALA A 318 10.45 9.88 4.04
C ALA A 318 10.64 8.80 2.95
N LEU A 319 9.73 8.71 1.98
CA LEU A 319 9.85 7.83 0.82
C LEU A 319 9.61 8.61 -0.47
N ILE A 320 10.31 8.24 -1.55
CA ILE A 320 10.11 8.81 -2.88
C ILE A 320 9.42 7.77 -3.75
N ILE A 321 8.25 8.09 -4.30
CA ILE A 321 7.53 7.28 -5.27
C ILE A 321 7.80 7.82 -6.68
N LEU A 322 8.28 6.98 -7.58
CA LEU A 322 8.29 7.27 -9.02
C LEU A 322 6.96 6.80 -9.62
N GLN A 323 6.03 7.74 -9.77
CA GLN A 323 4.76 7.49 -10.43
C GLN A 323 4.96 7.54 -11.95
N PRO A 324 4.56 6.51 -12.72
CA PRO A 324 4.72 6.51 -14.17
C PRO A 324 3.97 7.69 -14.80
N ALA A 325 4.41 8.10 -15.98
CA ALA A 325 3.68 9.11 -16.75
C ALA A 325 2.20 8.67 -16.95
N PRO A 326 1.25 9.63 -17.03
CA PRO A 326 -0.12 9.30 -17.39
C PRO A 326 -0.17 8.49 -18.68
N ALA A 327 -1.18 7.63 -18.82
CA ALA A 327 -1.45 7.04 -20.13
C ALA A 327 -1.76 8.16 -21.11
N VAL A 328 -1.15 8.13 -22.31
CA VAL A 328 -1.59 8.98 -23.40
C VAL A 328 -3.00 8.50 -23.75
N LYS A 329 -4.01 9.37 -23.59
CA LYS A 329 -5.33 9.08 -24.13
C LYS A 329 -5.18 9.10 -25.64
N THR A 330 -5.13 7.92 -26.25
CA THR A 330 -5.34 7.72 -27.68
C THR A 330 -6.81 7.91 -27.98
#